data_AF-A0A356WGX7-F1
#
_entry.id   AF-A0A356WGX7-F1
#
_cell.length_a   1.000
_cell.length_b   1.000
_cell.length_c   1.000
_cell.angle_alpha   90.00
_cell.angle_beta   90.00
_cell.angle_gamma   90.00
#
_symmetry.space_group_name_H-M   'P 1'
#
loop_
_entity.id
_entity.type
_entity.pdbx_description
1 polymer ?
#
loop_
_entity_poly.entity_id
_entity_poly.type
_entity_poly.pdbx_seq_one_letter_code
_entity_poly.pdbx_strand_id
1 'polypeptide(L)'
;MHGRASHEIVATGLGALCSMEHRGATGAETQTGDGAGVLLQIPHGFLSAVVGFVLPNVGGYGVGLAFLPRNEELANKARAQIELIVAEQKLRTLGWRNVPVDPSCLGASA
;
A
#
# COMPACT_ATOMS: atom_id res chain seq x y z
N MET A 1 24.09 -11.57 -1.54
CA MET A 1 22.93 -11.49 -0.61
C MET A 1 23.43 -11.08 0.77
N HIS A 2 23.44 -9.78 1.11
CA HIS A 2 23.94 -9.28 2.41
C HIS A 2 22.83 -8.72 3.31
N GLY A 3 21.55 -8.98 2.99
CA GLY A 3 20.41 -8.53 3.79
C GLY A 3 20.21 -7.02 3.88
N ARG A 4 20.89 -6.23 3.03
CA ARG A 4 20.80 -4.77 3.04
C ARG A 4 19.60 -4.32 2.20
N ALA A 5 18.71 -3.53 2.81
CA ALA A 5 17.62 -2.89 2.10
C ALA A 5 18.17 -1.89 1.07
N SER A 6 17.64 -1.91 -0.15
CA SER A 6 18.02 -1.01 -1.24
C SER A 6 16.82 -0.73 -2.15
N HIS A 7 16.73 0.50 -2.65
CA HIS A 7 15.75 0.87 -3.68
C HIS A 7 15.97 0.09 -4.99
N GLU A 8 17.20 -0.35 -5.26
CA GLU A 8 17.54 -1.19 -6.42
C GLU A 8 16.72 -2.49 -6.46
N ILE A 9 16.43 -3.07 -5.29
CA ILE A 9 15.63 -4.30 -5.19
C ILE A 9 14.18 -4.02 -5.61
N VAL A 10 13.65 -2.85 -5.26
CA VAL A 10 12.30 -2.41 -5.67
C VAL A 10 12.26 -2.21 -7.18
N ALA A 11 13.24 -1.48 -7.74
CA ALA A 11 13.34 -1.26 -9.18
C ALA A 11 13.46 -2.58 -9.97
N THR A 12 14.25 -3.52 -9.47
CA THR A 12 14.39 -4.86 -10.07
C THR A 12 13.06 -5.62 -10.03
N GLY A 13 12.35 -5.58 -8.90
CA GLY A 13 11.03 -6.21 -8.77
C GLY A 13 9.99 -5.64 -9.74
N LEU A 14 9.98 -4.32 -9.92
CA LEU A 14 9.11 -3.66 -10.91
C LEU A 14 9.47 -4.08 -12.35
N GLY A 15 10.76 -4.13 -12.69
CA GLY A 15 11.21 -4.60 -14.01
C GLY A 15 10.81 -6.06 -14.29
N ALA A 16 10.86 -6.92 -13.26
CA ALA A 16 10.39 -8.29 -13.36
C ALA A 16 8.87 -8.35 -13.60
N LEU A 17 8.07 -7.52 -12.91
CA LEU A 17 6.62 -7.44 -13.15
C LEU A 17 6.29 -7.00 -14.59
N CYS A 18 6.97 -5.99 -15.13
CA CYS A 18 6.80 -5.59 -16.53
C CYS A 18 7.14 -6.72 -17.50
N SER A 19 8.15 -7.52 -17.19
CA SER A 19 8.54 -8.67 -18.03
C SER A 19 7.51 -9.82 -18.01
N MET A 20 6.59 -9.80 -17.04
CA MET A 20 5.57 -10.83 -16.84
C MET A 20 4.21 -10.46 -17.44
N GLU A 21 4.10 -9.33 -18.14
CA GLU A 21 2.85 -8.84 -18.76
C GLU A 21 2.18 -9.89 -19.64
N HIS A 22 2.97 -10.66 -20.41
CA HIS A 22 2.48 -11.75 -21.26
C HIS A 22 1.79 -12.91 -20.50
N ARG A 23 1.88 -12.93 -19.17
CA ARG A 23 1.22 -13.90 -18.28
C ARG A 23 0.06 -13.29 -17.51
N GLY A 24 -0.18 -12.00 -17.64
CA GLY A 24 -1.38 -11.34 -17.14
C GLY A 24 -2.54 -11.62 -18.07
N ALA A 25 -3.72 -11.87 -17.50
CA ALA A 25 -4.94 -11.71 -18.26
C ALA A 25 -5.23 -10.20 -18.37
N THR A 26 -5.39 -9.76 -19.61
CA THR A 26 -5.88 -8.42 -19.94
C THR A 26 -7.40 -8.49 -19.99
N GLY A 27 -8.06 -7.54 -19.34
CA GLY A 27 -9.51 -7.40 -19.41
C GLY A 27 -9.99 -7.07 -20.84
N ALA A 28 -11.29 -6.81 -21.00
CA ALA A 28 -11.87 -6.44 -22.30
C ALA A 28 -11.28 -5.14 -22.88
N GLU A 29 -10.63 -4.32 -22.06
CA GLU A 29 -9.96 -3.07 -22.43
C GLU A 29 -8.44 -3.21 -22.28
N THR A 30 -7.68 -2.64 -23.20
CA THR A 30 -6.20 -2.71 -23.21
C THR A 30 -5.54 -2.03 -22.00
N GLN A 31 -6.26 -1.18 -21.27
CA GLN A 31 -5.76 -0.47 -20.09
C GLN A 31 -6.20 -1.10 -18.76
N THR A 32 -6.92 -2.22 -18.80
CA THR A 32 -7.38 -2.96 -17.61
C THR A 32 -6.68 -4.31 -17.54
N GLY A 33 -5.94 -4.55 -16.46
CA GLY A 33 -5.38 -5.86 -16.13
C GLY A 33 -6.08 -6.45 -14.89
N ASP A 34 -6.01 -7.77 -14.74
CA ASP A 34 -6.66 -8.47 -13.62
C ASP A 34 -6.04 -8.16 -12.24
N GLY A 35 -4.77 -7.72 -12.23
CA GLY A 35 -4.09 -7.27 -11.03
C GLY A 35 -2.57 -7.49 -11.06
N ALA A 36 -1.84 -6.55 -10.46
CA ALA A 36 -0.40 -6.65 -10.22
C ALA A 36 -0.06 -6.06 -8.85
N GLY A 37 1.00 -6.53 -8.22
CA GLY A 37 1.41 -6.03 -6.91
C GLY A 37 2.80 -6.49 -6.51
N VAL A 38 3.40 -5.76 -5.57
CA VAL A 38 4.67 -6.10 -4.94
C VAL A 38 4.52 -6.03 -3.42
N LEU A 39 5.03 -7.05 -2.73
CA LEU A 39 5.13 -7.05 -1.27
C LEU A 39 6.55 -6.64 -0.88
N LEU A 40 6.66 -5.64 0.00
CA LEU A 40 7.93 -5.11 0.48
C LEU A 40 7.99 -5.15 2.00
N GLN A 41 9.21 -5.09 2.54
CA GLN A 41 9.43 -4.80 3.94
C GLN A 41 8.93 -3.38 4.27
N ILE A 42 8.60 -3.12 5.54
CA ILE A 42 8.19 -1.78 6.00
C ILE A 42 9.33 -0.79 5.72
N PRO A 43 9.16 0.18 4.80
CA PRO A 43 10.24 1.06 4.39
C PRO A 43 10.34 2.24 5.37
N HIS A 44 10.87 2.00 6.57
CA HIS A 44 10.84 2.95 7.69
C HIS A 44 11.38 4.34 7.34
N GLY A 45 12.52 4.43 6.66
CA GLY A 45 13.10 5.73 6.26
C GLY A 45 12.19 6.53 5.33
N PHE A 46 11.50 5.86 4.41
CA PHE A 46 10.50 6.49 3.55
C PHE A 46 9.28 6.93 4.35
N LEU A 47 8.69 6.02 5.15
CA LEU A 47 7.49 6.33 5.93
C LEU A 47 7.73 7.48 6.89
N SER A 48 8.85 7.50 7.60
CA SER A 48 9.22 8.57 8.54
C SER A 48 9.36 9.94 7.85
N ALA A 49 9.66 9.97 6.55
CA ALA A 49 9.80 11.22 5.79
C ALA A 49 8.46 11.75 5.27
N VAL A 50 7.44 10.89 5.11
CA VAL A 50 6.18 11.25 4.43
C VAL A 50 4.95 11.28 5.33
N VAL A 51 5.04 10.79 6.57
CA VAL A 51 3.93 10.85 7.53
C VAL A 51 4.03 12.09 8.40
N GLY A 52 2.88 12.65 8.79
CA GLY A 52 2.81 13.85 9.64
C GLY A 52 2.89 13.56 11.15
N PHE A 53 3.30 12.36 11.57
CA PHE A 53 3.33 11.92 12.95
C PHE A 53 4.61 11.13 13.26
N VAL A 54 4.97 11.02 14.54
CA VAL A 54 6.21 10.34 14.96
C VAL A 54 6.02 8.82 14.89
N LEU A 55 6.91 8.14 14.17
CA LEU A 55 6.98 6.68 14.14
C LEU A 55 7.92 6.16 15.24
N PRO A 56 7.55 5.06 15.94
CA PRO A 56 8.51 4.31 16.74
C PRO A 56 9.69 3.79 15.91
N ASN A 57 10.74 3.37 16.60
CA ASN A 57 11.88 2.71 15.97
C ASN A 57 11.45 1.48 15.15
N VAL A 58 12.28 1.08 14.19
CA VAL A 58 12.07 -0.12 13.36
C VAL A 58 11.72 -1.32 14.25
N GLY A 59 10.63 -2.02 13.89
CA GLY A 59 10.10 -3.16 14.66
C GLY A 59 9.12 -2.78 15.79
N GLY A 60 9.01 -1.49 16.14
CA GLY A 60 8.11 -0.99 17.18
C GLY A 60 6.72 -0.56 16.69
N TYR A 61 6.40 -0.75 15.41
CA TYR A 61 5.11 -0.42 14.83
C TYR A 61 4.76 -1.34 13.66
N GLY A 62 3.46 -1.47 13.39
CA GLY A 62 2.92 -2.14 12.21
C GLY A 62 2.38 -1.15 11.19
N VAL A 63 2.28 -1.58 9.93
CA VAL A 63 1.66 -0.82 8.84
C VAL A 63 0.63 -1.70 8.17
N GLY A 64 -0.57 -1.15 7.97
CA GLY A 64 -1.63 -1.78 7.18
C GLY A 64 -1.90 -1.00 5.90
N LEU A 65 -2.32 -1.71 4.86
CA LEU A 65 -2.90 -1.13 3.66
C LEU A 65 -4.39 -1.48 3.63
N ALA A 66 -5.26 -0.48 3.48
CA ALA A 66 -6.70 -0.67 3.47
C ALA A 66 -7.31 0.01 2.26
N PHE A 67 -8.19 -0.71 1.55
CA PHE A 67 -9.09 -0.13 0.57
C PHE A 67 -10.43 0.19 1.25
N LEU A 68 -10.82 1.45 1.20
CA LEU A 68 -12.01 1.97 1.85
C LEU A 68 -13.08 2.33 0.80
N PRO A 69 -14.36 2.41 1.20
CA PRO A 69 -15.42 2.92 0.33
C PRO A 69 -15.09 4.30 -0.23
N ARG A 70 -15.48 4.58 -1.48
CA ARG A 70 -15.30 5.93 -2.09
C ARG A 70 -16.12 7.01 -1.39
N ASN A 71 -17.26 6.65 -0.80
CA ASN A 71 -18.07 7.57 0.00
C ASN A 71 -17.35 7.89 1.31
N GLU A 72 -17.12 9.17 1.59
CA GLU A 72 -16.33 9.63 2.73
C GLU A 72 -16.94 9.25 4.09
N GLU A 73 -18.27 9.32 4.23
CA GLU A 73 -18.95 8.95 5.47
C GLU A 73 -18.77 7.44 5.77
N LEU A 74 -18.92 6.61 4.74
CA LEU A 74 -18.69 5.16 4.85
C LEU A 74 -17.21 4.85 5.11
N ALA A 75 -16.28 5.58 4.48
CA ALA A 75 -14.85 5.46 4.75
C ALA A 75 -14.52 5.81 6.20
N ASN A 76 -15.11 6.87 6.75
CA ASN A 76 -14.93 7.27 8.15
C ASN A 76 -15.45 6.20 9.12
N LYS A 77 -16.62 5.63 8.84
CA LYS A 77 -17.17 4.50 9.62
C LYS A 77 -16.23 3.30 9.56
N ALA A 78 -15.73 2.93 8.39
CA ALA A 78 -14.78 1.82 8.24
C ALA A 78 -13.47 2.06 9.00
N ARG A 79 -12.90 3.27 8.93
CA ARG A 79 -11.71 3.65 9.71
C ARG A 79 -11.94 3.52 11.21
N ALA A 80 -13.07 4.03 11.71
CA ALA A 80 -13.41 3.93 13.12
C ALA A 80 -13.54 2.48 13.60
N GLN A 81 -14.09 1.58 12.77
CA GLN A 81 -14.15 0.15 13.09
C GLN A 81 -12.77 -0.49 13.14
N ILE A 82 -11.88 -0.14 12.21
CA ILE A 82 -10.49 -0.62 12.23
C ILE A 82 -9.78 -0.15 13.51
N GLU A 83 -9.93 1.13 13.88
CA GLU A 83 -9.34 1.67 15.10
C GLU A 83 -9.89 1.01 16.37
N LEU A 84 -11.18 0.67 16.40
CA LEU A 84 -11.79 -0.08 17.49
C LEU A 84 -11.12 -1.45 17.66
N ILE A 85 -10.98 -2.21 16.58
CA ILE A 85 -10.32 -3.53 16.60
C ILE A 85 -8.85 -3.39 17.04
N VAL A 86 -8.13 -2.39 16.55
CA VAL A 86 -6.74 -2.11 16.99
C VAL A 86 -6.69 -1.87 18.51
N ALA A 87 -7.62 -1.08 19.05
CA ALA A 87 -7.72 -0.82 20.48
C ALA A 87 -8.07 -2.08 21.30
N GLU A 88 -8.96 -2.94 20.79
CA GLU A 88 -9.31 -4.23 21.42
C GLU A 88 -8.09 -5.16 21.54
N GLN A 89 -7.16 -5.08 20.57
CA GLN A 89 -5.88 -5.78 20.62
C GLN A 89 -4.83 -5.10 21.51
N LYS A 90 -5.22 -4.09 22.29
CA LYS A 90 -4.34 -3.27 23.16
C LYS A 90 -3.23 -2.55 22.39
N LEU A 91 -3.48 -2.25 21.12
CA LEU A 91 -2.59 -1.45 20.28
C LEU A 91 -3.13 -0.02 20.18
N ARG A 92 -2.30 0.89 19.67
CA ARG A 92 -2.66 2.29 19.43
C ARG A 92 -2.48 2.61 17.96
N THR A 93 -3.51 3.18 17.34
CA THR A 93 -3.40 3.77 16.00
C THR A 93 -2.50 5.00 16.05
N LEU A 94 -1.42 4.99 15.28
CA LEU A 94 -0.48 6.12 15.19
C LEU A 94 -0.99 7.22 14.25
N GLY A 95 -1.70 6.82 13.20
CA GLY A 95 -2.32 7.74 12.25
C GLY A 95 -2.66 7.06 10.93
N TRP A 96 -3.39 7.78 10.09
CA TRP A 96 -3.74 7.38 8.73
C TRP A 96 -2.93 8.18 7.72
N ARG A 97 -2.48 7.52 6.65
CA ARG A 97 -1.86 8.17 5.50
C ARG A 97 -2.67 7.86 4.26
N ASN A 98 -3.14 8.90 3.58
CA ASN A 98 -3.69 8.76 2.24
C ASN A 98 -2.55 8.40 1.28
N VAL A 99 -2.69 7.28 0.57
CA VAL A 99 -1.69 6.85 -0.41
C VAL A 99 -1.90 7.67 -1.68
N PRO A 100 -0.88 8.41 -2.15
CA PRO A 100 -0.99 9.13 -3.42
C PRO A 100 -1.11 8.11 -4.56
N VAL A 101 -2.08 8.33 -5.45
CA VAL A 101 -2.37 7.50 -6.62
C VAL A 101 -2.53 8.40 -7.85
N ASP A 102 -2.21 7.86 -9.02
CA ASP A 102 -2.49 8.49 -10.31
C ASP A 102 -3.45 7.57 -11.09
N PRO A 103 -4.76 7.91 -11.17
CA PRO A 103 -5.73 7.08 -11.87
C PRO A 103 -5.74 7.32 -13.39
N SER A 104 -4.94 8.25 -13.92
CA SER A 104 -4.99 8.62 -15.35
C SER A 104 -4.62 7.49 -16.31
N CYS A 105 -3.92 6.46 -15.81
CA CYS A 105 -3.52 5.28 -16.56
C CYS A 105 -4.44 4.06 -16.35
N LEU A 106 -5.52 4.19 -15.58
CA LEU A 106 -6.45 3.09 -15.30
C LEU A 106 -7.58 3.03 -16.34
N GLY A 107 -7.87 1.83 -16.84
CA GLY A 107 -9.06 1.60 -17.68
C GLY A 107 -10.37 1.92 -16.95
N ALA A 108 -11.44 2.17 -17.70
CA ALA A 108 -12.71 2.64 -17.14
C ALA A 108 -13.41 1.61 -16.22
N SER A 109 -12.98 0.35 -16.33
CA SER A 109 -13.47 -0.81 -15.60
C SER A 109 -12.63 -1.20 -14.37
N ALA A 110 -11.53 -0.48 -14.10
CA ALA A 110 -10.61 -0.74 -12.98
C ALA A 110 -11.09 -0.20 -11.61
#